data_AF-A0A926QEW2-F1
#
_entry.id   AF-A0A926QEW2-F1
#
_cell.length_a   1.000
_cell.length_b   1.000
_cell.length_c   1.000
_cell.angle_alpha   90.00
_cell.angle_beta   90.00
_cell.angle_gamma   90.00
#
_symmetry.space_group_name_H-M   'P 1'
#
loop_
_entity.id
_entity.type
_entity.pdbx_description
1 polymer ?
#
loop_
_entity_poly.entity_id
_entity_poly.type
_entity_poly.pdbx_seq_one_letter_code
_entity_poly.pdbx_strand_id
1 'polypeptide(L)' 'MTGLLPRVWELRHSLTAYDAFFVAAAETLDVPLVTADRRLANATGPLCQITLIAR' A
#
# COMPACT_ATOMS: atom_id res chain seq x y z
N MET A 1 0.94 -9.23 -18.17
CA MET A 1 2.15 -9.34 -17.32
C MET A 1 1.82 -8.72 -15.98
N THR A 2 1.35 -9.54 -15.04
CA THR A 2 0.98 -9.14 -13.69
C THR A 2 2.26 -8.93 -12.87
N GLY A 3 2.71 -7.69 -12.80
CA GLY A 3 3.79 -7.28 -11.91
C GLY A 3 3.29 -6.18 -10.99
N LEU A 4 3.87 -6.05 -9.80
CA LEU A 4 3.53 -4.99 -8.85
C LEU A 4 4.01 -3.61 -9.34
N LEU A 5 5.02 -3.59 -10.22
CA LEU A 5 5.72 -2.37 -10.65
C LEU A 5 4.85 -1.26 -11.26
N PRO A 6 3.89 -1.53 -12.16
CA PRO A 6 3.01 -0.49 -12.69
C PRO A 6 2.25 0.21 -11.56
N ARG A 7 1.71 -0.56 -10.61
CA ARG A 7 0.94 -0.02 -9.50
C ARG A 7 1.82 0.71 -8.49
N VAL A 8 3.01 0.18 -8.20
CA VAL A 8 4.03 0.86 -7.39
C VAL A 8 4.38 2.22 -8.02
N TRP A 9 4.51 2.27 -9.35
CA TRP A 9 4.81 3.51 -10.05
C TRP A 9 3.69 4.54 -9.96
N GLU A 10 2.42 4.12 -10.03
CA GLU A 10 1.27 5.02 -9.85
C GLU A 10 1.28 5.69 -8.46
N LEU A 11 1.70 4.95 -7.43
CA LEU A 11 1.71 5.41 -6.03
C LEU A 11 2.92 6.30 -5.67
N ARG A 12 3.87 6.51 -6.59
CA ARG A 12 5.15 7.21 -6.34
C ARG A 12 5.03 8.64 -5.79
N HIS A 13 3.89 9.29 -5.98
CA HIS A 13 3.66 10.65 -5.47
C HIS A 13 3.12 10.67 -4.03
N SER A 14 2.63 9.53 -3.54
CA SER A 14 2.02 9.40 -2.21
C SER A 14 2.87 8.55 -1.25
N LEU A 15 3.59 7.56 -1.78
CA LEU A 15 4.26 6.52 -1.00
C LEU A 15 5.73 6.39 -1.36
N THR A 16 6.53 5.93 -0.39
CA THR A 16 7.86 5.41 -0.70
C THR A 16 7.73 4.17 -1.58
N ALA A 17 8.76 3.85 -2.35
CA ALA A 17 8.74 2.61 -3.15
C ALA A 17 8.48 1.37 -2.28
N TYR A 18 9.05 1.33 -1.08
CA TYR A 18 8.87 0.24 -0.12
C TYR A 18 7.40 0.09 0.29
N ASP A 19 6.75 1.16 0.75
CA ASP A 19 5.34 1.13 1.16
C ASP A 19 4.42 0.81 -0.02
N ALA A 20 4.73 1.36 -1.20
CA ALA A 20 3.97 1.13 -2.41
C ALA A 20 4.00 -0.35 -2.83
N PHE A 21 5.10 -1.08 -2.59
CA PHE A 21 5.15 -2.52 -2.84
C PHE A 21 4.21 -3.31 -1.94
N PHE A 22 4.14 -2.99 -0.65
CA PHE A 22 3.20 -3.64 0.26
C PHE A 22 1.75 -3.34 -0.10
N VAL A 23 1.45 -2.09 -0.48
CA VAL A 23 0.12 -1.71 -0.97
C VAL A 23 -0.22 -2.45 -2.27
N ALA A 24 0.66 -2.43 -3.26
CA ALA A 24 0.41 -3.11 -4.54
C ALA A 24 0.24 -4.63 -4.35
N ALA A 25 1.00 -5.25 -3.45
CA ALA A 25 0.85 -6.66 -3.11
C ALA A 25 -0.50 -6.94 -2.44
N ALA A 26 -0.90 -6.13 -1.46
CA ALA A 26 -2.18 -6.26 -0.77
C ALA A 26 -3.38 -6.09 -1.73
N GLU A 27 -3.32 -5.10 -2.62
CA GLU A 27 -4.32 -4.89 -3.67
C GLU A 27 -4.38 -6.08 -4.65
N THR A 28 -3.23 -6.61 -5.07
CA THR A 28 -3.17 -7.77 -6.00
C THR A 28 -3.72 -9.05 -5.37
N LEU A 29 -3.53 -9.21 -4.07
CA LEU A 29 -3.99 -10.38 -3.30
C LEU A 29 -5.42 -10.22 -2.76
N ASP A 30 -6.04 -9.05 -2.93
CA ASP A 30 -7.36 -8.69 -2.37
C ASP A 30 -7.44 -8.90 -0.84
N VAL A 31 -6.42 -8.43 -0.12
CA VAL A 31 -6.32 -8.53 1.35
C VAL A 31 -6.08 -7.16 2.00
N PRO A 32 -6.47 -6.97 3.27
CA PRO A 32 -6.12 -5.76 3.99
C PRO A 32 -4.62 -5.69 4.31
N LEU A 33 -4.04 -4.49 4.25
CA LEU A 33 -2.70 -4.22 4.71
C LEU A 33 -2.72 -3.81 6.18
N VAL A 34 -2.10 -4.59 7.05
CA VAL A 34 -1.94 -4.24 8.47
C VAL A 34 -0.60 -3.53 8.66
N THR A 35 -0.61 -2.38 9.32
CA THR A 35 0.61 -1.61 9.60
C THR A 35 0.55 -0.95 10.97
N ALA A 36 1.71 -0.70 11.58
CA ALA A 36 1.84 0.18 12.74
C ALA A 36 2.21 1.62 12.33
N ASP A 37 2.45 1.86 11.04
CA ASP A 37 2.79 3.17 10.52
C ASP A 37 1.52 3.99 10.24
N ARG A 38 1.32 5.02 11.07
CA ARG A 38 0.18 5.94 10.96
C ARG A 38 0.22 6.78 9.67
N ARG A 39 1.40 7.07 9.11
CA ARG A 39 1.52 7.81 7.84
C ARG A 39 1.03 6.94 6.69
N LEU A 40 1.44 5.67 6.65
CA LEU A 40 0.97 4.73 5.62
C LEU A 40 -0.54 4.46 5.74
N ALA A 41 -1.05 4.33 6.96
CA ALA A 41 -2.49 4.14 7.19
C ALA A 41 -3.37 5.31 6.71
N ASN A 42 -2.81 6.52 6.61
CA ASN A 42 -3.50 7.71 6.12
C ASN A 42 -3.11 8.08 4.69
N ALA A 43 -2.38 7.22 3.97
CA ALA A 43 -1.92 7.53 2.63
C ALA A 43 -3.08 7.58 1.62
N THR A 44 -3.04 8.55 0.71
CA THR A 44 -3.99 8.67 -0.40
C THR A 44 -3.52 7.87 -1.60
N GLY A 45 -4.40 7.10 -2.23
CA GLY A 45 -4.10 6.33 -3.44
C GLY A 45 -4.27 4.81 -3.30
N PRO A 46 -3.91 4.16 -2.16
CA PRO A 46 -4.22 2.75 -1.92
C PRO A 46 -5.70 2.44 -2.11
N LEU A 47 -5.98 1.32 -2.76
CA LEU A 47 -7.33 0.79 -2.99
C LEU A 47 -7.66 -0.34 -2.01
N CYS A 48 -6.65 -0.97 -1.41
CA CYS A 48 -6.84 -1.95 -0.35
C CYS A 48 -7.19 -1.26 0.98
N GLN A 49 -7.94 -1.96 1.84
CA GLN A 49 -8.15 -1.52 3.22
C GLN A 49 -6.81 -1.51 3.98
N ILE A 50 -6.50 -0.42 4.68
CA ILE A 50 -5.32 -0.35 5.56
C ILE A 50 -5.76 -0.30 7.01
N THR A 51 -5.32 -1.28 7.80
CA THR A 51 -5.62 -1.39 9.22
C THR A 51 -4.43 -0.92 10.05
N LEU A 52 -4.60 0.17 10.78
CA LEU A 52 -3.59 0.64 11.74
C LEU A 52 -3.71 -0.15 13.05
N ILE A 53 -2.63 -0.81 13.45
CA ILE A 53 -2.48 -1.35 14.80
C ILE A 53 -1.69 -0.38 15.65
N ALA A 54 -2.37 0.31 16.57
CA ALA A 54 -1.73 1.10 17.61
C ALA A 54 -1.56 0.21 18.85
N ARG A 55 -0.33 0.08 19.34
CA ARG A 55 -0.07 -0.39 20.70
C ARG A 55 -0.34 0.73 21.69
#